data_AF-A0A7S0F0G1-F1
#
_entry.id   AF-A0A7S0F0G1-F1
#
_cell.length_a   1.000
_cell.length_b   1.000
_cell.length_c   1.000
_cell.angle_alpha   90.00
_cell.angle_beta   90.00
_cell.angle_gamma   90.00
#
_symmetry.space_group_name_H-M   'P 1'
#
loop_
_entity.id
_entity.type
_entity.pdbx_description
1 polymer ?
#
loop_
_entity_poly.entity_id
_entity_poly.type
_entity_poly.pdbx_seq_one_letter_code
_entity_poly.pdbx_strand_id
1 'polypeptide(L)'
;ANPKWIILDGDLDANWIENMNSVMDDNRLLTLPNGERIRLNFPTTSMLFEVFDLQYASPATISRCGMVYVDPKDLGYTPYTYKWLNSRERPEEQEVLRSLFTKYLTVCIDYVVEGIEDKANVVIIDPLRQAVPMSDLALVQQLCKLLDSLLTEPRNITEPQQIEAVFVLCVSWSLGGALVQSARVQFDKFLKKVAQLPLQDRGEEIGMGALPNGLATLHDWSLDLEERKWRPFSALVPDYVPPADGKFSSIVVPTADTVRTTWLLDSIASIRGAVLFVGDSGTAKTTVATQYLQTRDPDSTSLLTINMSSKTSSKDVQVAIEDVLEKRTKDTFGPPAGKRLMVFVDDLNMPTVDTYGTQKPVA
;
A
#
# COMPACT_ATOMS: atom_id res chain seq x y z
N ALA A 1 22.99 26.06 21.43
CA ALA A 1 22.25 24.87 21.91
C ALA A 1 21.54 24.27 20.71
N ASN A 2 21.60 22.96 20.51
CA ASN A 2 20.92 22.32 19.38
C ASN A 2 19.40 22.40 19.60
N PRO A 3 18.61 22.87 18.62
CA PRO A 3 17.17 22.87 18.72
C PRO A 3 16.67 21.43 18.86
N LYS A 4 15.71 21.21 19.76
CA LYS A 4 15.04 19.93 20.00
C LYS A 4 13.61 20.04 19.53
N TRP A 5 13.12 19.00 18.86
CA TRP A 5 11.75 18.92 18.36
C TRP A 5 11.04 17.74 19.00
N ILE A 6 9.81 17.97 19.44
CA ILE A 6 8.87 16.93 19.83
C ILE A 6 7.82 16.88 18.73
N ILE A 7 7.80 15.79 17.97
CA ILE A 7 6.87 15.58 16.85
C ILE A 7 5.79 14.62 17.34
N LEU A 8 4.54 15.03 17.16
CA LEU A 8 3.35 14.27 17.51
C LEU A 8 2.55 14.07 16.22
N ASP A 9 2.64 12.87 15.65
CA ASP A 9 1.97 12.47 14.41
C ASP A 9 0.75 11.60 14.76
N GLY A 10 -0.43 11.99 14.26
CA GLY A 10 -1.69 11.29 14.46
C GLY A 10 -2.90 12.23 14.54
N ASP A 11 -4.08 11.63 14.66
CA ASP A 11 -5.33 12.40 14.76
C ASP A 11 -5.41 13.22 16.05
N LEU A 12 -6.11 14.35 15.99
CA LEU A 12 -6.31 15.21 17.15
C LEU A 12 -7.60 14.84 17.91
N ASP A 13 -7.44 14.28 19.11
CA ASP A 13 -8.53 14.09 20.07
C ASP A 13 -8.64 15.31 21.00
N ALA A 14 -9.85 15.89 21.06
CA ALA A 14 -10.17 17.06 21.87
C ALA A 14 -9.81 16.89 23.35
N ASN A 15 -9.97 15.68 23.91
CA ASN A 15 -9.68 15.42 25.33
C ASN A 15 -8.19 15.48 25.65
N TRP A 16 -7.33 15.10 24.69
CA TRP A 16 -5.88 15.10 24.90
C TRP A 16 -5.31 16.51 24.74
N ILE A 17 -5.77 17.24 23.72
CA ILE A 17 -5.23 18.57 23.42
C ILE A 17 -5.60 19.60 24.48
N GLU A 18 -6.74 19.45 25.15
CA GLU A 18 -7.15 20.34 26.24
C GLU A 18 -6.17 20.33 27.42
N ASN A 19 -5.60 19.17 27.75
CA ASN A 19 -4.58 19.05 28.78
C ASN A 19 -3.25 19.71 28.38
N MET A 20 -3.05 19.99 27.09
CA MET A 20 -1.86 20.66 26.57
C MET A 20 -2.01 22.18 26.48
N ASN A 21 -3.20 22.73 26.75
CA ASN A 21 -3.50 24.15 26.58
C ASN A 21 -2.53 25.09 27.33
N SER A 22 -2.03 24.67 28.50
CA SER A 22 -1.10 25.46 29.33
C SER A 22 0.37 25.38 28.87
N VAL A 23 0.73 24.38 28.07
CA VAL A 23 2.07 24.31 27.46
C VAL A 23 2.09 25.00 26.09
N MET A 24 0.94 25.08 25.43
CA MET A 24 0.78 25.78 24.14
C MET A 24 0.56 27.29 24.28
N ASP A 25 0.15 27.78 25.45
CA ASP A 25 0.02 29.22 25.71
C ASP A 25 1.38 29.89 26.04
N ASP A 26 1.35 31.20 26.32
CA ASP A 26 2.54 31.98 26.67
C ASP A 26 3.25 31.51 27.95
N ASN A 27 2.56 30.77 28.83
CA ASN A 27 3.13 30.25 30.07
C ASN A 27 4.13 29.12 29.78
N ARG A 28 3.92 28.37 28.68
CA ARG A 28 4.78 27.26 28.24
C ARG A 28 5.04 26.26 29.35
N LEU A 29 3.99 25.94 30.12
CA LEU A 29 4.07 25.15 31.33
C LEU A 29 3.12 23.96 31.25
N LEU A 30 3.67 22.76 31.12
CA LEU A 30 2.89 21.52 31.23
C LEU A 30 2.64 21.23 32.71
N THR A 31 1.38 21.17 33.11
CA THR A 31 0.98 20.81 34.47
C THR A 31 0.47 19.38 34.47
N LEU A 32 1.17 18.50 35.17
CA LEU A 32 0.77 17.10 35.31
C LEU A 32 -0.31 16.94 36.40
N PRO A 33 -1.12 15.86 36.36
CA PRO A 33 -2.16 15.62 37.38
C PRO A 33 -1.64 15.52 38.82
N ASN A 34 -0.36 15.16 39.00
CA ASN A 34 0.30 15.14 40.31
C ASN A 34 0.71 16.55 40.82
N GLY A 35 0.43 17.60 40.06
CA GLY A 35 0.78 19.00 40.37
C GLY A 35 2.19 19.41 39.93
N GLU A 36 2.98 18.50 39.36
CA GLU A 36 4.30 18.81 38.81
C GLU A 36 4.18 19.74 37.60
N ARG A 37 5.08 20.72 37.53
CA ARG A 37 5.07 21.78 36.52
C ARG A 37 6.36 21.73 35.72
N ILE A 38 6.24 21.35 34.46
CA ILE A 38 7.37 21.21 33.53
C ILE A 38 7.32 22.37 32.55
N ARG A 39 8.37 23.21 32.55
CA ARG A 39 8.46 24.35 31.63
C ARG A 39 9.13 23.94 30.32
N LEU A 40 8.51 24.26 29.19
CA LEU A 40 9.11 24.08 27.87
C LEU A 40 10.20 25.14 27.67
N ASN A 41 11.44 24.69 27.46
CA ASN A 41 12.60 25.58 27.29
C ASN A 41 12.65 26.16 25.87
N PHE A 42 11.96 27.28 25.65
CA PHE A 42 12.03 28.05 24.40
C PHE A 42 13.26 28.99 24.40
N PRO A 43 13.98 29.18 23.27
CA PRO A 43 13.72 28.66 21.92
C PRO A 43 14.37 27.29 21.65
N THR A 44 14.90 26.61 22.67
CA THR A 44 15.67 25.37 22.48
C THR A 44 14.79 24.15 22.19
N THR A 45 13.51 24.16 22.57
CA THR A 45 12.57 23.06 22.37
C THR A 45 11.31 23.57 21.68
N SER A 46 10.91 22.91 20.61
CA SER A 46 9.70 23.18 19.84
C SER A 46 8.82 21.94 19.77
N MET A 47 7.52 22.14 19.66
CA MET A 47 6.55 21.07 19.46
C MET A 47 5.93 21.21 18.07
N LEU A 48 5.80 20.10 17.36
CA LEU A 48 5.15 20.02 16.06
C LEU A 48 4.06 18.95 16.14
N PHE A 49 2.88 19.29 15.66
CA PHE A 49 1.75 18.37 15.52
C PHE A 49 1.53 18.12 14.03
N GLU A 50 1.65 16.87 13.60
CA GLU A 50 1.32 16.42 12.25
C GLU A 50 -0.08 15.80 12.33
N VAL A 51 -1.07 16.53 11.83
CA VAL A 51 -2.49 16.17 11.91
C VAL A 51 -3.11 16.27 10.52
N PHE A 52 -4.00 15.34 10.18
CA PHE A 52 -4.68 15.35 8.88
C PHE A 52 -5.74 16.46 8.81
N ASP A 53 -6.58 16.57 9.83
CA ASP A 53 -7.57 17.62 9.96
C ASP A 53 -7.70 18.13 11.41
N LEU A 54 -8.38 19.27 11.56
CA LEU A 54 -8.62 19.95 12.84
C LEU A 54 -10.12 20.03 13.15
N GLN A 55 -10.95 19.14 12.59
CA GLN A 55 -12.41 19.28 12.66
C GLN A 55 -12.95 19.20 14.10
N TYR A 56 -12.23 18.52 14.99
CA TYR A 56 -12.56 18.36 16.41
C TYR A 56 -11.80 19.31 17.33
N ALA A 57 -10.98 20.21 16.78
CA ALA A 57 -10.23 21.19 17.56
C ALA A 57 -11.06 22.46 17.81
N SER A 58 -11.04 22.98 19.04
CA SER A 58 -11.68 24.27 19.32
C SER A 58 -10.88 25.44 18.70
N PRO A 59 -11.53 26.51 18.19
CA PRO A 59 -10.81 27.69 17.69
C PRO A 59 -9.89 28.33 18.73
N ALA A 60 -10.22 28.21 20.03
CA ALA A 60 -9.42 28.71 21.13
C ALA A 60 -8.14 27.88 21.40
N THR A 61 -8.14 26.61 20.97
CA THR A 61 -6.96 25.73 20.99
C THR A 61 -6.05 26.06 19.81
N ILE A 62 -6.63 26.17 18.60
CA ILE A 62 -5.88 26.44 17.37
C ILE A 62 -5.21 27.83 17.41
N SER A 63 -5.84 28.82 18.04
CA SER A 63 -5.30 30.19 18.12
C SER A 63 -3.97 30.32 18.88
N ARG A 64 -3.58 29.29 19.65
CA ARG A 64 -2.35 29.26 20.44
C ARG A 64 -1.17 28.69 19.64
N CYS A 65 -1.43 28.08 18.50
CA CYS A 65 -0.44 27.39 17.70
C CYS A 65 -0.21 28.12 16.37
N GLY A 66 0.99 28.01 15.81
CA GLY A 66 1.28 28.48 14.45
C GLY A 66 0.81 27.45 13.43
N MET A 67 -0.08 27.83 12.52
CA MET A 67 -0.63 26.91 11.52
C MET A 67 0.17 26.97 10.23
N VAL A 68 0.60 25.80 9.78
CA VAL A 68 1.23 25.62 8.47
C VAL A 68 0.35 24.65 7.69
N TYR A 69 -0.37 25.18 6.70
CA TYR A 69 -1.19 24.37 5.80
C TYR A 69 -0.32 23.84 4.67
N VAL A 70 -0.41 22.53 4.42
CA VAL A 70 0.24 21.88 3.28
C VAL A 70 -0.86 21.43 2.34
N ASP A 71 -0.96 22.07 1.17
CA ASP A 71 -1.89 21.63 0.13
C ASP A 71 -1.30 20.38 -0.55
N PRO A 72 -2.03 19.25 -0.62
CA PRO A 72 -1.59 18.07 -1.35
C PRO A 72 -1.21 18.35 -2.80
N LYS A 73 -1.79 19.38 -3.43
CA LYS A 73 -1.44 19.80 -4.80
C LYS A 73 -0.01 20.30 -4.93
N ASP A 74 0.51 20.92 -3.87
CA ASP A 74 1.89 21.42 -3.84
C ASP A 74 2.89 20.29 -3.60
N LEU A 75 2.45 19.22 -2.92
CA LEU A 75 3.25 18.03 -2.59
C LEU A 75 2.68 16.78 -3.28
N GLY A 76 2.64 16.82 -4.62
CA GLY A 76 2.21 15.67 -5.44
C GLY A 76 3.22 14.50 -5.45
N TYR A 77 3.03 13.56 -6.36
CA TYR A 77 3.88 12.36 -6.45
C TYR A 77 5.27 12.58 -7.08
N THR A 78 5.50 13.71 -7.76
CA THR A 78 6.74 13.98 -8.51
C THR A 78 8.03 13.88 -7.68
N PRO A 79 8.12 14.45 -6.46
CA PRO A 79 9.31 14.31 -5.61
C PRO A 79 9.58 12.85 -5.23
N TYR A 80 8.53 12.08 -4.98
CA TYR A 80 8.64 10.65 -4.67
C TYR A 80 9.19 9.87 -5.87
N THR A 81 8.64 10.08 -7.07
CA THR A 81 9.15 9.44 -8.30
C THR A 81 10.58 9.84 -8.60
N TYR A 82 10.93 11.11 -8.40
CA TYR A 82 12.28 11.62 -8.63
C TYR A 82 13.29 10.92 -7.71
N LYS A 83 12.97 10.83 -6.40
CA LYS A 83 13.80 10.10 -5.42
C LYS A 83 13.94 8.63 -5.81
N TRP A 84 12.84 7.95 -6.11
CA TRP A 84 12.85 6.52 -6.43
C TRP A 84 13.66 6.23 -7.70
N LEU A 85 13.47 7.02 -8.77
CA LEU A 85 14.26 6.90 -10.00
C LEU A 85 15.75 7.13 -9.73
N ASN A 86 16.10 8.07 -8.86
CA ASN A 86 17.50 8.34 -8.48
C ASN A 86 18.12 7.28 -7.57
N SER A 87 17.31 6.43 -6.92
CA SER A 87 17.82 5.31 -6.14
C SER A 87 18.11 4.05 -6.97
N ARG A 88 17.75 4.01 -8.26
CA ARG A 88 18.08 2.89 -9.14
C ARG A 88 19.58 2.85 -9.42
N GLU A 89 20.19 1.67 -9.29
CA GLU A 89 21.64 1.50 -9.40
C GLU A 89 22.14 1.53 -10.85
N ARG A 90 21.31 1.04 -11.79
CA ARG A 90 21.66 0.90 -13.22
C ARG A 90 21.24 2.15 -14.02
N PRO A 91 22.18 2.91 -14.61
CA PRO A 91 21.85 4.14 -15.36
C PRO A 91 20.99 3.90 -16.60
N GLU A 92 21.23 2.81 -17.34
CA GLU A 92 20.45 2.45 -18.53
C GLU A 92 18.98 2.17 -18.18
N GLU A 93 18.76 1.42 -17.10
CA GLU A 93 17.43 1.12 -16.59
C GLU A 93 16.72 2.41 -16.14
N GLN A 94 17.45 3.27 -15.43
CA GLN A 94 16.94 4.56 -14.97
C GLN A 94 16.46 5.45 -16.13
N GLU A 95 17.21 5.51 -17.24
CA GLU A 95 16.83 6.29 -18.43
C GLU A 95 15.55 5.74 -19.08
N VAL A 96 15.47 4.42 -19.25
CA VAL A 96 14.27 3.76 -19.78
C VAL A 96 13.07 4.03 -18.87
N LEU A 97 13.22 3.86 -17.55
CA LEU A 97 12.16 4.12 -16.59
C LEU A 97 11.72 5.59 -16.63
N ARG A 98 12.63 6.57 -16.70
CA ARG A 98 12.25 7.99 -16.84
C ARG A 98 11.35 8.24 -18.05
N SER A 99 11.68 7.61 -19.19
CA SER A 99 10.86 7.68 -20.39
C SER A 99 9.48 7.05 -20.16
N LEU A 100 9.41 5.88 -19.54
CA LEU A 100 8.15 5.18 -19.25
C LEU A 100 7.27 5.94 -18.24
N PHE A 101 7.85 6.46 -17.16
CA PHE A 101 7.13 7.31 -16.20
C PHE A 101 6.53 8.53 -16.90
N THR A 102 7.27 9.17 -17.81
CA THR A 102 6.77 10.32 -18.57
C THR A 102 5.66 9.92 -19.55
N LYS A 103 5.81 8.78 -20.25
CA LYS A 103 4.84 8.27 -21.23
C LYS A 103 3.51 7.85 -20.58
N TYR A 104 3.58 7.13 -19.46
CA TYR A 104 2.41 6.46 -18.88
C TYR A 104 1.86 7.16 -17.64
N LEU A 105 2.70 7.59 -16.70
CA LEU A 105 2.25 7.83 -15.33
C LEU A 105 1.25 8.97 -15.24
N THR A 106 1.61 10.15 -15.75
CA THR A 106 0.76 11.34 -15.68
C THR A 106 -0.59 11.08 -16.37
N VAL A 107 -0.55 10.54 -17.60
CA VAL A 107 -1.74 10.24 -18.39
C VAL A 107 -2.65 9.21 -17.70
N CYS A 108 -2.08 8.19 -17.07
CA CYS A 108 -2.88 7.18 -16.36
C CYS A 108 -3.45 7.70 -15.04
N ILE A 109 -2.72 8.53 -14.28
CA ILE A 109 -3.23 9.15 -13.05
C ILE A 109 -4.36 10.12 -13.38
N ASP A 110 -4.16 10.99 -14.37
CA ASP A 110 -5.19 11.93 -14.83
C ASP A 110 -6.47 11.20 -15.24
N TYR A 111 -6.35 10.07 -15.93
CA TYR A 111 -7.50 9.26 -16.34
C TYR A 111 -8.21 8.60 -15.16
N VAL A 112 -7.47 8.06 -14.18
CA VAL A 112 -8.03 7.36 -13.02
C VAL A 112 -8.64 8.33 -12.00
N VAL A 113 -7.92 9.39 -11.65
CA VAL A 113 -8.27 10.30 -10.55
C VAL A 113 -9.16 11.45 -11.02
N GLU A 114 -8.86 12.04 -12.19
CA GLU A 114 -9.56 13.23 -12.70
C GLU A 114 -10.53 12.90 -13.85
N GLY A 115 -10.52 11.66 -14.37
CA GLY A 115 -11.37 11.26 -15.50
C GLY A 115 -10.95 11.87 -16.84
N ILE A 116 -9.70 12.36 -16.97
CA ILE A 116 -9.25 13.00 -18.20
C ILE A 116 -8.72 11.94 -19.17
N GLU A 117 -9.46 11.66 -20.24
CA GLU A 117 -9.05 10.71 -21.29
C GLU A 117 -8.07 11.34 -22.30
N ASP A 118 -8.33 12.59 -22.68
CA ASP A 118 -7.49 13.31 -23.63
C ASP A 118 -7.44 14.79 -23.26
N LYS A 119 -6.28 15.24 -22.76
CA LYS A 119 -6.03 16.64 -22.41
C LYS A 119 -6.07 17.56 -23.62
N ALA A 120 -5.63 17.11 -24.79
CA ALA A 120 -5.55 17.94 -25.99
C ALA A 120 -6.94 18.21 -26.58
N ASN A 121 -7.80 17.20 -26.55
CA ASN A 121 -9.17 17.29 -27.06
C ASN A 121 -10.22 17.59 -25.97
N VAL A 122 -9.78 17.79 -24.72
CA VAL A 122 -10.63 18.06 -23.53
C VAL A 122 -11.72 16.98 -23.38
N VAL A 123 -11.36 15.72 -23.59
CA VAL A 123 -12.26 14.59 -23.38
C VAL A 123 -12.20 14.21 -21.92
N ILE A 124 -13.27 14.55 -21.19
CA ILE A 124 -13.43 14.28 -19.77
C ILE A 124 -14.57 13.28 -19.62
N ILE A 125 -14.28 12.19 -18.93
CA ILE A 125 -15.24 11.19 -18.47
C ILE A 125 -15.40 11.31 -16.96
N ASP A 126 -16.36 10.57 -16.39
CA ASP A 126 -16.43 10.44 -14.94
C ASP A 126 -15.17 9.73 -14.42
N PRO A 127 -14.54 10.24 -13.33
CA PRO A 127 -13.40 9.58 -12.70
C PRO A 127 -13.69 8.10 -12.42
N LEU A 128 -12.67 7.28 -12.60
CA LEU A 128 -12.84 5.84 -12.46
C LEU A 128 -13.12 5.48 -11.00
N ARG A 129 -14.22 4.76 -10.77
CA ARG A 129 -14.63 4.37 -9.43
C ARG A 129 -13.61 3.42 -8.80
N GLN A 130 -13.04 3.86 -7.68
CA GLN A 130 -12.19 3.05 -6.82
C GLN A 130 -13.03 2.34 -5.73
N ALA A 131 -12.64 1.12 -5.35
CA ALA A 131 -13.20 0.38 -4.24
C ALA A 131 -12.80 0.99 -2.89
N VAL A 132 -11.57 1.50 -2.81
CA VAL A 132 -11.07 2.31 -1.68
C VAL A 132 -10.47 3.59 -2.25
N PRO A 133 -10.79 4.77 -1.71
CA PRO A 133 -10.16 6.02 -2.13
C PRO A 133 -8.65 5.95 -1.93
N MET A 134 -7.88 6.16 -3.00
CA MET A 134 -6.43 6.27 -2.94
C MET A 134 -5.96 7.60 -3.52
N SER A 135 -4.95 8.19 -2.89
CA SER A 135 -4.26 9.36 -3.45
C SER A 135 -3.40 8.97 -4.64
N ASP A 136 -3.11 9.95 -5.49
CA ASP A 136 -2.12 9.84 -6.57
C ASP A 136 -0.76 9.33 -6.07
N LEU A 137 -0.29 9.84 -4.92
CA LEU A 137 0.93 9.38 -4.27
C LEU A 137 0.84 7.90 -3.85
N ALA A 138 -0.29 7.45 -3.30
CA ALA A 138 -0.46 6.05 -2.91
C ALA A 138 -0.44 5.10 -4.13
N LEU A 139 -1.10 5.49 -5.24
CA LEU A 139 -1.06 4.75 -6.51
C LEU A 139 0.38 4.63 -7.04
N VAL A 140 1.15 5.71 -6.97
CA VAL A 140 2.56 5.76 -7.40
C VAL A 140 3.47 4.94 -6.48
N GLN A 141 3.25 5.01 -5.17
CA GLN A 141 4.00 4.20 -4.20
C GLN A 141 3.79 2.70 -4.47
N GLN A 142 2.56 2.29 -4.80
CA GLN A 142 2.27 0.91 -5.19
C GLN A 142 2.98 0.52 -6.49
N LEU A 143 2.99 1.40 -7.50
CA LEU A 143 3.73 1.18 -8.75
C LEU A 143 5.21 0.93 -8.49
N CYS A 144 5.87 1.83 -7.74
CA CYS A 144 7.29 1.72 -7.42
C CYS A 144 7.60 0.45 -6.62
N LYS A 145 6.78 0.09 -5.63
CA LYS A 145 6.94 -1.15 -4.85
C LYS A 145 6.81 -2.40 -5.73
N LEU A 146 5.84 -2.45 -6.63
CA LEU A 146 5.73 -3.56 -7.57
C LEU A 146 6.95 -3.63 -8.51
N LEU A 147 7.41 -2.50 -9.04
CA LEU A 147 8.63 -2.45 -9.86
C LEU A 147 9.86 -2.94 -9.08
N ASP A 148 10.03 -2.56 -7.82
CA ASP A 148 11.13 -3.03 -6.97
C ASP A 148 11.07 -4.55 -6.76
N SER A 149 9.87 -5.13 -6.67
CA SER A 149 9.70 -6.59 -6.57
C SER A 149 9.98 -7.33 -7.89
N LEU A 150 9.75 -6.67 -9.04
CA LEU A 150 9.86 -7.31 -10.34
C LEU A 150 11.22 -7.10 -11.03
N LEU A 151 11.78 -5.89 -10.94
CA LEU A 151 13.06 -5.48 -11.52
C LEU A 151 14.20 -5.68 -10.51
N THR A 152 14.49 -6.95 -10.22
CA THR A 152 15.56 -7.35 -9.30
C THR A 152 16.81 -7.80 -10.05
N GLU A 153 17.98 -7.60 -9.42
CA GLU A 153 19.28 -8.03 -9.96
C GLU A 153 19.29 -9.49 -10.46
N PRO A 154 18.75 -10.49 -9.72
CA PRO A 154 18.76 -11.88 -10.17
C PRO A 154 17.94 -12.15 -11.43
N ARG A 155 16.89 -11.36 -11.68
CA ARG A 155 16.01 -11.50 -12.85
C ARG A 155 16.62 -10.88 -14.11
N ASN A 156 17.59 -9.98 -13.94
CA ASN A 156 18.40 -9.36 -14.98
C ASN A 156 17.61 -8.90 -16.22
N ILE A 157 16.51 -8.18 -15.97
CA ILE A 157 15.67 -7.58 -17.01
C ILE A 157 16.30 -6.25 -17.41
N THR A 158 16.94 -6.20 -18.57
CA THR A 158 17.70 -5.02 -19.04
C THR A 158 17.18 -4.46 -20.36
N GLU A 159 16.52 -5.28 -21.19
CA GLU A 159 16.04 -4.84 -22.49
C GLU A 159 14.87 -3.86 -22.34
N PRO A 160 14.86 -2.70 -23.04
CA PRO A 160 13.81 -1.68 -22.88
C PRO A 160 12.38 -2.20 -23.10
N GLN A 161 12.19 -3.11 -24.06
CA GLN A 161 10.90 -3.74 -24.34
C GLN A 161 10.42 -4.61 -23.17
N GLN A 162 11.35 -5.29 -22.50
CA GLN A 162 11.02 -6.12 -21.34
C GLN A 162 10.68 -5.25 -20.14
N ILE A 163 11.45 -4.19 -19.90
CA ILE A 163 11.16 -3.21 -18.85
C ILE A 163 9.78 -2.56 -19.10
N GLU A 164 9.44 -2.21 -20.34
CA GLU A 164 8.13 -1.67 -20.69
C GLU A 164 7.00 -2.67 -20.42
N ALA A 165 7.15 -3.95 -20.74
CA ALA A 165 6.15 -4.98 -20.43
C ALA A 165 5.93 -5.14 -18.91
N VAL A 166 7.02 -5.20 -18.13
CA VAL A 166 6.95 -5.23 -16.66
C VAL A 166 6.28 -3.96 -16.14
N PHE A 167 6.61 -2.80 -16.70
CA PHE A 167 6.06 -1.53 -16.30
C PHE A 167 4.54 -1.46 -16.55
N VAL A 168 4.07 -1.89 -17.71
CA VAL A 168 2.64 -1.93 -18.05
C VAL A 168 1.89 -2.89 -17.12
N LEU A 169 2.47 -4.06 -16.80
CA LEU A 169 1.90 -4.98 -15.81
C LEU A 169 1.78 -4.29 -14.44
N CYS A 170 2.84 -3.64 -13.97
CA CYS A 170 2.84 -2.96 -12.68
C CYS A 170 1.82 -1.82 -12.64
N VAL A 171 1.69 -1.01 -13.70
CA VAL A 171 0.67 0.05 -13.81
C VAL A 171 -0.73 -0.52 -13.76
N SER A 172 -0.96 -1.65 -14.45
CA SER A 172 -2.24 -2.35 -14.40
C SER A 172 -2.62 -2.73 -12.96
N TRP A 173 -1.67 -3.22 -12.17
CA TRP A 173 -1.90 -3.63 -10.79
C TRP A 173 -1.89 -2.50 -9.75
N SER A 174 -1.11 -1.45 -9.94
CA SER A 174 -1.06 -0.32 -9.01
C SER A 174 -2.25 0.63 -9.22
N LEU A 175 -2.40 1.17 -10.43
CA LEU A 175 -3.46 2.12 -10.75
C LEU A 175 -4.80 1.43 -10.95
N GLY A 176 -4.79 0.21 -11.50
CA GLY A 176 -6.00 -0.57 -11.73
C GLY A 176 -6.41 -1.49 -10.57
N GLY A 177 -5.53 -1.74 -9.59
CA GLY A 177 -5.79 -2.70 -8.51
C GLY A 177 -6.95 -2.29 -7.60
N ALA A 178 -7.02 -1.01 -7.24
CA ALA A 178 -8.10 -0.46 -6.42
C ALA A 178 -9.38 -0.16 -7.20
N LEU A 179 -9.39 -0.27 -8.54
CA LEU A 179 -10.58 -0.01 -9.34
C LEU A 179 -11.63 -1.12 -9.18
N VAL A 180 -12.91 -0.73 -9.26
CA VAL A 180 -14.01 -1.69 -9.38
C VAL A 180 -13.95 -2.42 -10.73
N GLN A 181 -14.57 -3.61 -10.82
CA GLN A 181 -14.45 -4.48 -11.99
C GLN A 181 -14.82 -3.80 -13.32
N SER A 182 -15.88 -2.99 -13.36
CA SER A 182 -16.28 -2.26 -14.58
C SER A 182 -15.28 -1.17 -14.98
N ALA A 183 -14.65 -0.51 -14.01
CA ALA A 183 -13.63 0.50 -14.25
C ALA A 183 -12.29 -0.12 -14.68
N ARG A 184 -11.96 -1.32 -14.19
CA ARG A 184 -10.76 -2.07 -14.64
C ARG A 184 -10.76 -2.34 -16.14
N VAL A 185 -11.91 -2.73 -16.70
CA VAL A 185 -12.04 -2.98 -18.15
C VAL A 185 -11.85 -1.70 -18.96
N GLN A 186 -12.32 -0.55 -18.45
CA GLN A 186 -12.12 0.76 -19.09
C GLN A 186 -10.64 1.16 -19.04
N PHE A 187 -10.02 1.05 -17.86
CA PHE A 187 -8.61 1.33 -17.66
C PHE A 187 -7.71 0.43 -18.51
N ASP A 188 -8.03 -0.86 -18.65
CA ASP A 188 -7.28 -1.79 -19.49
C ASP A 188 -7.22 -1.35 -20.95
N LYS A 189 -8.37 -0.97 -21.53
CA LYS A 189 -8.46 -0.47 -22.90
C LYS A 189 -7.66 0.82 -23.07
N PHE A 190 -7.77 1.73 -22.09
CA PHE A 190 -7.02 2.97 -22.08
C PHE A 190 -5.50 2.71 -22.01
N LEU A 191 -5.05 1.86 -21.09
CA LEU A 191 -3.65 1.52 -20.91
C LEU A 191 -3.05 0.89 -22.18
N LYS A 192 -3.78 -0.02 -22.83
CA LYS A 192 -3.38 -0.61 -24.12
C LYS A 192 -3.26 0.45 -25.23
N LYS A 193 -4.18 1.43 -25.28
CA LYS A 193 -4.13 2.57 -26.21
C LYS A 193 -2.91 3.46 -25.96
N VAL A 194 -2.59 3.75 -24.70
CA VAL A 194 -1.40 4.53 -24.31
C VAL A 194 -0.11 3.78 -24.62
N ALA A 195 -0.11 2.45 -24.45
CA ALA A 195 1.08 1.64 -24.69
C ALA A 195 1.50 1.64 -26.17
N GLN A 196 0.54 1.59 -27.08
CA GLN A 196 0.76 1.49 -28.54
C GLN A 196 1.62 0.29 -28.95
N LEU A 197 1.63 -0.76 -28.12
CA LEU A 197 2.30 -2.02 -28.42
C LEU A 197 1.39 -2.91 -29.29
N PRO A 198 1.95 -3.78 -30.13
CA PRO A 198 1.17 -4.76 -30.89
C PRO A 198 0.30 -5.60 -29.96
N LEU A 199 -0.99 -5.72 -30.27
CA LEU A 199 -1.93 -6.58 -29.55
C LEU A 199 -1.94 -7.97 -30.18
N GLN A 200 -1.86 -9.01 -29.34
CA GLN A 200 -1.92 -10.39 -29.79
C GLN A 200 -3.05 -11.15 -29.09
N ASP A 201 -3.94 -11.74 -29.90
CA ASP A 201 -5.13 -12.47 -29.44
C ASP A 201 -4.92 -13.99 -29.38
N ARG A 202 -3.93 -14.54 -30.12
CA ARG A 202 -3.74 -15.98 -30.32
C ARG A 202 -2.36 -16.48 -29.89
N GLY A 203 -2.35 -17.45 -28.97
CA GLY A 203 -1.17 -18.14 -28.45
C GLY A 203 -1.26 -18.26 -26.93
N GLU A 204 -0.88 -19.41 -26.36
CA GLU A 204 -0.71 -19.56 -24.91
C GLU A 204 0.46 -18.71 -24.37
N GLU A 205 1.32 -18.24 -25.28
CA GLU A 205 2.53 -17.51 -24.97
C GLU A 205 2.68 -16.30 -25.91
N ILE A 206 2.77 -15.10 -25.33
CA ILE A 206 2.97 -13.84 -26.06
C ILE A 206 4.28 -13.22 -25.59
N GLY A 207 5.16 -12.81 -26.50
CA GLY A 207 6.44 -12.20 -26.13
C GLY A 207 6.28 -10.81 -25.51
N MET A 208 7.28 -10.36 -24.74
CA MET A 208 7.27 -9.05 -24.05
C MET A 208 7.24 -7.82 -24.97
N GLY A 209 7.47 -7.98 -26.29
CA GLY A 209 7.32 -6.90 -27.26
C GLY A 209 5.87 -6.62 -27.69
N ALA A 210 4.90 -7.38 -27.17
CA ALA A 210 3.49 -7.25 -27.47
C ALA A 210 2.66 -7.32 -26.18
N LEU A 211 1.41 -6.85 -26.25
CA LEU A 211 0.47 -6.97 -25.13
C LEU A 211 -0.60 -8.03 -25.44
N PRO A 212 -0.98 -8.84 -24.43
CA PRO A 212 -2.03 -9.81 -24.61
C PRO A 212 -3.42 -9.15 -24.66
N ASN A 213 -4.25 -9.64 -25.57
CA ASN A 213 -5.61 -9.15 -25.76
C ASN A 213 -6.68 -10.28 -25.82
N GLY A 214 -6.26 -11.53 -25.61
CA GLY A 214 -7.16 -12.69 -25.61
C GLY A 214 -8.07 -12.85 -24.38
N LEU A 215 -7.86 -12.09 -23.30
CA LEU A 215 -8.70 -12.10 -22.08
C LEU A 215 -9.22 -10.69 -21.77
N ALA A 216 -10.15 -10.61 -20.82
CA ALA A 216 -10.87 -9.39 -20.48
C ALA A 216 -9.96 -8.23 -20.06
N THR A 217 -8.93 -8.51 -19.26
CA THR A 217 -7.99 -7.50 -18.76
C THR A 217 -6.57 -8.05 -18.64
N LEU A 218 -5.58 -7.17 -18.58
CA LEU A 218 -4.20 -7.49 -18.24
C LEU A 218 -4.07 -8.11 -16.84
N HIS A 219 -5.05 -7.96 -15.95
CA HIS A 219 -5.07 -8.63 -14.64
C HIS A 219 -5.23 -10.15 -14.75
N ASP A 220 -5.69 -10.67 -15.88
CA ASP A 220 -5.84 -12.11 -16.10
C ASP A 220 -4.57 -12.74 -16.68
N TRP A 221 -3.53 -11.92 -16.92
CA TRP A 221 -2.24 -12.33 -17.43
C TRP A 221 -1.14 -12.13 -16.39
N SER A 222 -0.29 -13.14 -16.30
CA SER A 222 0.98 -13.11 -15.59
C SER A 222 2.11 -12.88 -16.60
N LEU A 223 3.24 -12.39 -16.10
CA LEU A 223 4.45 -12.26 -16.88
C LEU A 223 5.49 -13.24 -16.35
N ASP A 224 5.81 -14.25 -17.15
CA ASP A 224 6.87 -15.20 -16.88
C ASP A 224 8.21 -14.53 -17.20
N LEU A 225 8.96 -14.19 -16.14
CA LEU A 225 10.21 -13.45 -16.25
C LEU A 225 11.39 -14.35 -16.63
N GLU A 226 11.26 -15.67 -16.48
CA GLU A 226 12.29 -16.63 -16.89
C GLU A 226 12.20 -16.87 -18.39
N GLU A 227 10.98 -17.14 -18.89
CA GLU A 227 10.74 -17.36 -20.31
C GLU A 227 10.53 -16.07 -21.11
N ARG A 228 10.36 -14.93 -20.43
CA ARG A 228 10.13 -13.60 -21.03
C ARG A 228 8.86 -13.56 -21.89
N LYS A 229 7.77 -14.14 -21.37
CA LYS A 229 6.48 -14.26 -22.07
C LYS A 229 5.31 -13.99 -21.13
N TRP A 230 4.22 -13.49 -21.68
CA TRP A 230 2.93 -13.42 -21.03
C TRP A 230 2.27 -14.80 -21.03
N ARG A 231 1.74 -15.20 -19.87
CA ARG A 231 0.97 -16.43 -19.68
C ARG A 231 -0.32 -16.13 -18.92
N PRO A 232 -1.47 -16.69 -19.31
CA PRO A 232 -2.70 -16.47 -18.56
C PRO A 232 -2.61 -17.11 -17.18
N PHE A 233 -3.14 -16.46 -16.15
CA PHE A 233 -3.16 -17.04 -14.79
C PHE A 233 -3.91 -18.37 -14.73
N SER A 234 -4.86 -18.60 -15.63
CA SER A 234 -5.57 -19.88 -15.77
C SER A 234 -4.65 -21.04 -16.14
N ALA A 235 -3.55 -20.81 -16.87
CA ALA A 235 -2.57 -21.84 -17.20
C ALA A 235 -1.64 -22.18 -16.02
N LEU A 236 -1.59 -21.32 -15.00
CA LEU A 236 -0.78 -21.50 -13.78
C LEU A 236 -1.55 -22.17 -12.64
N VAL A 237 -2.82 -22.55 -12.87
CA VAL A 237 -3.66 -23.20 -11.85
C VAL A 237 -3.20 -24.64 -11.68
N PRO A 238 -2.74 -25.05 -10.47
CA PRO A 238 -2.35 -26.43 -10.23
C PRO A 238 -3.58 -27.35 -10.19
N ASP A 239 -3.36 -28.62 -10.51
CA ASP A 239 -4.40 -29.65 -10.38
C ASP A 239 -4.88 -29.77 -8.93
N TYR A 240 -6.20 -29.89 -8.76
CA TYR A 240 -6.80 -30.03 -7.44
C TYR A 240 -6.42 -31.36 -6.80
N VAL A 241 -5.88 -31.29 -5.57
CA VAL A 241 -5.58 -32.45 -4.74
C VAL A 241 -6.49 -32.42 -3.49
N PRO A 242 -7.35 -33.43 -3.28
CA PRO A 242 -8.19 -33.51 -2.11
C PRO A 242 -7.37 -33.59 -0.80
N PRO A 243 -7.78 -32.88 0.27
CA PRO A 243 -7.15 -33.00 1.58
C PRO A 243 -7.22 -34.44 2.11
N ALA A 244 -6.11 -34.92 2.66
CA ALA A 244 -6.03 -36.28 3.23
C ALA A 244 -6.96 -36.47 4.44
N ASP A 245 -7.31 -35.39 5.14
CA ASP A 245 -8.21 -35.42 6.30
C ASP A 245 -9.70 -35.44 5.92
N GLY A 246 -10.03 -35.24 4.64
CA GLY A 246 -11.39 -35.26 4.10
C GLY A 246 -12.35 -34.22 4.70
N LYS A 247 -11.84 -33.24 5.46
CA LYS A 247 -12.69 -32.23 6.10
C LYS A 247 -13.16 -31.22 5.08
N PHE A 248 -14.45 -30.97 5.03
CA PHE A 248 -14.99 -29.99 4.08
C PHE A 248 -14.39 -28.58 4.29
N SER A 249 -14.08 -28.22 5.54
CA SER A 249 -13.44 -26.93 5.88
C SER A 249 -11.99 -26.79 5.41
N SER A 250 -11.30 -27.89 5.06
CA SER A 250 -9.92 -27.86 4.54
C SER A 250 -9.86 -27.92 3.02
N ILE A 251 -11.01 -28.11 2.34
CA ILE A 251 -11.08 -28.13 0.89
C ILE A 251 -10.93 -26.70 0.35
N VAL A 252 -9.80 -26.42 -0.28
CA VAL A 252 -9.57 -25.21 -1.06
C VAL A 252 -9.26 -25.62 -2.49
N VAL A 253 -10.09 -25.19 -3.43
CA VAL A 253 -9.89 -25.46 -4.86
C VAL A 253 -9.04 -24.31 -5.44
N PRO A 254 -7.84 -24.59 -5.97
CA PRO A 254 -7.05 -23.58 -6.67
C PRO A 254 -7.82 -23.05 -7.88
N THR A 255 -7.89 -21.73 -8.00
CA THR A 255 -8.47 -21.04 -9.16
C THR A 255 -7.49 -20.01 -9.70
N ALA A 256 -7.77 -19.46 -10.89
CA ALA A 256 -6.98 -18.37 -11.45
C ALA A 256 -6.93 -17.16 -10.49
N ASP A 257 -8.01 -16.91 -9.74
CA ASP A 257 -8.07 -15.86 -8.73
C ASP A 257 -7.12 -16.12 -7.56
N THR A 258 -7.11 -17.34 -7.01
CA THR A 258 -6.21 -17.66 -5.89
C THR A 258 -4.75 -17.57 -6.32
N VAL A 259 -4.41 -18.08 -7.50
CA VAL A 259 -3.02 -18.01 -8.03
C VAL A 259 -2.60 -16.56 -8.20
N ARG A 260 -3.47 -15.73 -8.80
CA ARG A 260 -3.23 -14.30 -9.01
C ARG A 260 -3.06 -13.52 -7.70
N THR A 261 -3.94 -13.74 -6.73
CA THR A 261 -3.85 -13.08 -5.41
C THR A 261 -2.59 -13.52 -4.66
N THR A 262 -2.24 -14.81 -4.72
CA THR A 262 -1.00 -15.34 -4.14
C THR A 262 0.23 -14.75 -4.81
N TRP A 263 0.24 -14.60 -6.13
CA TRP A 263 1.34 -13.96 -6.87
C TRP A 263 1.55 -12.50 -6.42
N LEU A 264 0.47 -11.73 -6.25
CA LEU A 264 0.55 -10.34 -5.78
C LEU A 264 1.07 -10.26 -4.33
N LEU A 265 0.57 -11.14 -3.45
CA LEU A 265 1.07 -11.29 -2.08
C LEU A 265 2.56 -11.57 -2.05
N ASP A 266 3.02 -12.56 -2.83
CA ASP A 266 4.41 -12.99 -2.85
C ASP A 266 5.33 -11.88 -3.37
N SER A 267 4.92 -11.21 -4.45
CA SER A 267 5.63 -10.09 -5.05
C SER A 267 5.90 -8.99 -4.02
N ILE A 268 4.87 -8.51 -3.31
CA ILE A 268 5.03 -7.44 -2.32
C ILE A 268 5.70 -7.93 -1.02
N ALA A 269 5.40 -9.14 -0.57
CA ALA A 269 5.99 -9.69 0.65
C ALA A 269 7.50 -9.95 0.51
N SER A 270 7.98 -10.23 -0.71
CA SER A 270 9.40 -10.43 -1.03
C SER A 270 10.24 -9.18 -0.71
N ILE A 271 9.70 -7.99 -0.95
CA ILE A 271 10.31 -6.69 -0.63
C ILE A 271 9.90 -6.16 0.75
N ARG A 272 9.31 -7.01 1.59
CA ARG A 272 8.80 -6.66 2.93
C ARG A 272 7.72 -5.57 2.93
N GLY A 273 6.97 -5.44 1.83
CA GLY A 273 5.81 -4.57 1.78
C GLY A 273 4.58 -5.19 2.46
N ALA A 274 3.62 -4.34 2.80
CA ALA A 274 2.30 -4.72 3.27
C ALA A 274 1.28 -4.67 2.11
N VAL A 275 0.28 -5.55 2.16
CA VAL A 275 -0.80 -5.66 1.17
C VAL A 275 -2.14 -5.57 1.89
N LEU A 276 -3.08 -4.80 1.33
CA LEU A 276 -4.46 -4.72 1.79
C LEU A 276 -5.36 -5.38 0.75
N PHE A 277 -6.15 -6.36 1.18
CA PHE A 277 -7.22 -6.94 0.35
C PHE A 277 -8.58 -6.43 0.77
N VAL A 278 -9.36 -6.00 -0.22
CA VAL A 278 -10.69 -5.44 -0.03
C VAL A 278 -11.65 -6.23 -0.90
N GLY A 279 -12.80 -6.60 -0.32
CA GLY A 279 -13.86 -7.31 -1.02
C GLY A 279 -14.92 -7.80 -0.04
N ASP A 280 -16.05 -8.25 -0.57
CA ASP A 280 -17.21 -8.64 0.23
C ASP A 280 -16.93 -9.82 1.17
N SER A 281 -17.74 -10.00 2.21
CA SER A 281 -17.68 -11.16 3.09
C SER A 281 -17.88 -12.47 2.30
N GLY A 282 -17.11 -13.51 2.62
CA GLY A 282 -17.24 -14.83 1.97
C GLY A 282 -16.49 -14.98 0.64
N THR A 283 -15.66 -14.01 0.24
CA THR A 283 -14.82 -14.04 -0.97
C THR A 283 -13.47 -14.74 -0.80
N ALA A 284 -13.37 -15.68 0.15
CA ALA A 284 -12.17 -16.47 0.44
C ALA A 284 -10.87 -15.71 0.79
N LYS A 285 -10.91 -14.40 1.03
CA LYS A 285 -9.74 -13.56 1.38
C LYS A 285 -8.92 -14.14 2.55
N THR A 286 -9.58 -14.44 3.66
CA THR A 286 -8.96 -15.03 4.86
C THR A 286 -8.31 -16.38 4.55
N THR A 287 -8.98 -17.21 3.77
CA THR A 287 -8.48 -18.54 3.37
C THR A 287 -7.21 -18.41 2.53
N VAL A 288 -7.21 -17.53 1.52
CA VAL A 288 -6.04 -17.31 0.65
C VAL A 288 -4.86 -16.75 1.43
N ALA A 289 -5.08 -15.75 2.29
CA ALA A 289 -4.04 -15.18 3.13
C ALA A 289 -3.45 -16.22 4.09
N THR A 290 -4.31 -16.99 4.76
CA THR A 290 -3.87 -18.03 5.70
C THR A 290 -3.07 -19.12 5.00
N GLN A 291 -3.55 -19.61 3.85
CA GLN A 291 -2.84 -20.62 3.06
C GLN A 291 -1.46 -20.11 2.62
N TYR A 292 -1.39 -18.88 2.13
CA TYR A 292 -0.13 -18.26 1.75
C TYR A 292 0.86 -18.20 2.92
N LEU A 293 0.40 -17.77 4.11
CA LEU A 293 1.26 -17.68 5.29
C LEU A 293 1.74 -19.07 5.76
N GLN A 294 0.91 -20.09 5.65
CA GLN A 294 1.29 -21.48 5.97
C GLN A 294 2.37 -22.06 5.04
N THR A 295 2.54 -21.51 3.83
CA THR A 295 3.64 -21.92 2.94
C THR A 295 5.00 -21.35 3.34
N ARG A 296 5.04 -20.40 4.29
CA ARG A 296 6.28 -19.78 4.73
C ARG A 296 7.02 -20.71 5.67
N ASP A 297 8.34 -20.69 5.58
CA ASP A 297 9.20 -21.52 6.41
C ASP A 297 9.10 -21.11 7.91
N PRO A 298 8.68 -22.02 8.81
CA PRO A 298 8.49 -21.71 10.24
C PRO A 298 9.81 -21.45 10.97
N ASP A 299 10.95 -21.86 10.42
CA ASP A 299 12.26 -21.63 11.04
C ASP A 299 12.74 -20.18 10.79
N SER A 300 12.45 -19.62 9.62
CA SER A 300 12.78 -18.23 9.28
C SER A 300 11.65 -17.22 9.54
N THR A 301 10.41 -17.67 9.69
CA THR A 301 9.23 -16.80 9.80
C THR A 301 8.38 -17.13 11.02
N SER A 302 8.01 -16.10 11.79
CA SER A 302 6.97 -16.15 12.83
C SER A 302 5.68 -15.54 12.29
N LEU A 303 4.54 -16.15 12.57
CA LEU A 303 3.24 -15.72 12.09
C LEU A 303 2.39 -15.23 13.26
N LEU A 304 1.79 -14.05 13.11
CA LEU A 304 0.79 -13.51 14.03
C LEU A 304 -0.49 -13.24 13.26
N THR A 305 -1.60 -13.81 13.71
CA THR A 305 -2.94 -13.55 13.17
C THR A 305 -3.73 -12.74 14.19
N ILE A 306 -4.19 -11.56 13.80
CA ILE A 306 -5.02 -10.67 14.61
C ILE A 306 -6.40 -10.61 13.94
N ASN A 307 -7.41 -11.15 14.60
CA ASN A 307 -8.79 -11.04 14.14
C ASN A 307 -9.43 -9.84 14.84
N MET A 308 -9.74 -8.80 14.08
CA MET A 308 -10.37 -7.61 14.62
C MET A 308 -11.88 -7.81 14.77
N SER A 309 -12.46 -7.12 15.75
CA SER A 309 -13.89 -7.09 16.01
C SER A 309 -14.30 -5.68 16.43
N SER A 310 -15.60 -5.42 16.52
CA SER A 310 -16.11 -4.15 17.02
C SER A 310 -15.67 -3.80 18.45
N LYS A 311 -15.22 -4.78 19.24
CA LYS A 311 -14.75 -4.56 20.62
C LYS A 311 -13.24 -4.54 20.76
N THR A 312 -12.48 -4.76 19.68
CA THR A 312 -11.03 -4.75 19.77
C THR A 312 -10.54 -3.35 20.13
N SER A 313 -9.70 -3.25 21.15
CA SER A 313 -9.06 -2.01 21.60
C SER A 313 -7.59 -1.94 21.16
N SER A 314 -6.99 -0.75 21.19
CA SER A 314 -5.56 -0.57 20.92
C SER A 314 -4.68 -1.41 21.85
N LYS A 315 -5.11 -1.56 23.11
CA LYS A 315 -4.44 -2.40 24.10
C LYS A 315 -4.45 -3.88 23.70
N ASP A 316 -5.55 -4.39 23.13
CA ASP A 316 -5.64 -5.79 22.71
C ASP A 316 -4.67 -6.07 21.56
N VAL A 317 -4.57 -5.16 20.59
CA VAL A 317 -3.62 -5.24 19.48
C VAL A 317 -2.18 -5.16 19.98
N GLN A 318 -1.89 -4.24 20.90
CA GLN A 318 -0.58 -4.11 21.51
C GLN A 318 -0.16 -5.40 22.22
N VAL A 319 -1.03 -5.97 23.06
CA VAL A 319 -0.75 -7.22 23.79
C VAL A 319 -0.53 -8.37 22.80
N ALA A 320 -1.37 -8.50 21.76
CA ALA A 320 -1.22 -9.55 20.76
C ALA A 320 0.12 -9.48 20.01
N ILE A 321 0.61 -8.27 19.74
CA ILE A 321 1.92 -8.05 19.12
C ILE A 321 3.04 -8.35 20.13
N GLU A 322 2.95 -7.83 21.35
CA GLU A 322 3.95 -8.02 22.41
C GLU A 322 4.12 -9.50 22.80
N ASP A 323 3.05 -10.30 22.76
CA ASP A 323 3.08 -11.74 23.08
C ASP A 323 3.98 -12.56 22.13
N VAL A 324 4.21 -12.09 20.91
CA VAL A 324 5.05 -12.76 19.90
C VAL A 324 6.43 -12.11 19.77
N LEU A 325 6.63 -10.94 20.37
CA LEU A 325 7.89 -10.20 20.32
C LEU A 325 8.77 -10.50 21.55
N GLU A 326 10.07 -10.55 21.31
CA GLU A 326 11.08 -10.61 22.36
C GLU A 326 11.65 -9.22 22.62
N LYS A 327 11.83 -8.91 23.90
CA LYS A 327 12.49 -7.68 24.33
C LYS A 327 14.00 -7.81 24.14
N ARG A 328 14.57 -7.04 23.20
CA ARG A 328 16.01 -7.05 22.88
C ARG A 328 16.82 -6.13 23.78
N THR A 329 16.31 -4.92 23.99
CA THR A 329 16.89 -3.91 24.89
C THR A 329 15.77 -3.23 25.67
N LYS A 330 16.08 -2.22 26.50
CA LYS A 330 15.09 -1.54 27.35
C LYS A 330 13.85 -1.09 26.57
N ASP A 331 14.04 -0.59 25.35
CA ASP A 331 13.00 0.07 24.54
C ASP A 331 12.91 -0.52 23.11
N THR A 332 13.51 -1.69 22.84
CA THR A 332 13.48 -2.32 21.52
C THR A 332 12.92 -3.72 21.59
N PHE A 333 11.85 -3.95 20.85
CA PHE A 333 11.23 -5.25 20.64
C PHE A 333 11.56 -5.77 19.24
N GLY A 334 11.62 -7.08 19.10
CA GLY A 334 11.75 -7.71 17.79
C GLY A 334 11.27 -9.15 17.82
N PRO A 335 11.02 -9.75 16.66
CA PRO A 335 10.74 -11.18 16.60
C PRO A 335 11.89 -12.00 17.20
N PRO A 336 11.60 -13.28 17.55
CA PRO A 336 12.61 -14.24 17.96
C PRO A 336 13.86 -14.18 17.08
N ALA A 337 15.03 -14.32 17.70
CA ALA A 337 16.31 -14.16 17.01
C ALA A 337 16.38 -15.02 15.73
N GLY A 338 16.74 -14.38 14.62
CA GLY A 338 16.82 -15.02 13.30
C GLY A 338 15.49 -15.14 12.55
N LYS A 339 14.35 -14.83 13.17
CA LYS A 339 13.03 -14.90 12.53
C LYS A 339 12.54 -13.53 12.06
N ARG A 340 11.71 -13.55 11.01
CA ARG A 340 10.90 -12.42 10.55
C ARG A 340 9.47 -12.59 11.06
N LEU A 341 8.86 -11.53 11.62
CA LEU A 341 7.42 -11.55 11.93
C LEU A 341 6.61 -11.18 10.68
N MET A 342 5.62 -11.99 10.33
CA MET A 342 4.54 -11.62 9.41
C MET A 342 3.24 -11.53 10.20
N VAL A 343 2.59 -10.37 10.11
CA VAL A 343 1.32 -10.09 10.79
C VAL A 343 0.21 -10.12 9.74
N PHE A 344 -0.80 -10.94 9.98
CA PHE A 344 -2.04 -10.95 9.22
C PHE A 344 -3.14 -10.37 10.09
N VAL A 345 -3.78 -9.32 9.60
CA VAL A 345 -4.92 -8.69 10.25
C VAL A 345 -6.16 -8.99 9.44
N ASP A 346 -7.10 -9.73 10.05
CA ASP A 346 -8.41 -9.97 9.47
C ASP A 346 -9.41 -8.93 9.96
N ASP A 347 -10.40 -8.62 9.12
CA ASP A 347 -11.49 -7.69 9.45
C ASP A 347 -11.02 -6.30 9.94
N LEU A 348 -9.97 -5.74 9.30
CA LEU A 348 -9.32 -4.48 9.68
C LEU A 348 -10.30 -3.30 9.91
N ASN A 349 -11.41 -3.26 9.18
CA ASN A 349 -12.41 -2.19 9.26
C ASN A 349 -13.46 -2.37 10.36
N MET A 350 -13.45 -3.48 11.10
CA MET A 350 -14.47 -3.80 12.11
C MET A 350 -14.41 -3.03 13.44
N PRO A 351 -13.26 -2.55 13.95
CA PRO A 351 -13.21 -1.82 15.22
C PRO A 351 -14.16 -0.62 15.27
N THR A 352 -14.78 -0.36 16.42
CA THR A 352 -15.67 0.79 16.55
C THR A 352 -14.90 2.10 16.41
N VAL A 353 -15.42 2.96 15.55
CA VAL A 353 -15.00 4.35 15.43
C VAL A 353 -15.40 5.10 16.70
N ASP A 354 -14.48 5.87 17.27
CA ASP A 354 -14.79 6.72 18.42
C ASP A 354 -15.60 7.97 18.01
N THR A 355 -15.90 8.83 18.99
CA THR A 355 -16.66 10.07 18.75
C THR A 355 -15.96 11.07 17.82
N TYR A 356 -14.67 10.86 17.55
CA TYR A 356 -13.81 11.74 16.75
C TYR A 356 -13.40 11.11 15.42
N GLY A 357 -14.07 10.03 15.00
CA GLY A 357 -13.79 9.43 13.70
C GLY A 357 -12.57 8.50 13.68
N THR A 358 -11.92 8.26 14.83
CA THR A 358 -10.69 7.46 14.90
C THR A 358 -10.99 6.01 15.30
N GLN A 359 -10.40 5.06 14.57
CA GLN A 359 -10.35 3.65 14.97
C GLN A 359 -9.04 3.39 15.73
N LYS A 360 -9.07 3.54 17.06
CA LYS A 360 -7.89 3.43 17.93
C LYS A 360 -7.02 2.17 17.76
N PRO A 361 -7.52 0.99 17.36
CA PRO A 361 -6.66 -0.16 17.10
C PRO A 361 -5.94 -0.12 15.75
N VAL A 362 -6.40 0.74 14.83
CA VAL A 362 -5.82 0.94 13.49
C VAL A 362 -4.85 2.12 13.49
N ALA A 363 -5.18 3.19 14.22
CA ALA A 363 -4.28 4.31 14.54
C ALA A 363 -3.20 3.86 15.53
#